data_AF-A0A3S1MYU0-F1
#
_entry.id   AF-A0A3S1MYU0-F1
#
_cell.length_a   1.000
_cell.length_b   1.000
_cell.length_c   1.000
_cell.angle_alpha   90.00
_cell.angle_beta   90.00
_cell.angle_gamma   90.00
#
_symmetry.space_group_name_H-M   'P 1'
#
loop_
_entity.id
_entity.type
_entity.pdbx_description
1 polymer ?
#
loop_
_entity_poly.entity_id
_entity_poly.type
_entity_poly.pdbx_seq_one_letter_code
_entity_poly.pdbx_strand_id
1 'polypeptide(L)'
;MNAELLAFLGPVEAAYGKPAILYITDETAPTYSAHIAVRQRWLRSLRGPLNEDDWVYWQYVDTGRVDGIDGDVDLNVLKGGPARLTELFAPAPEASSSGMPRSP
;
A
#
# COMPACT_ATOMS: atom_id res chain seq x y z
N MET A 1 -15.34 -2.66 -11.53
CA MET A 1 -14.49 -2.07 -10.48
C MET A 1 -13.91 -3.10 -9.49
N ASN A 2 -14.66 -3.61 -8.51
CA ASN A 2 -14.08 -4.51 -7.49
C ASN A 2 -13.56 -5.84 -8.05
N ALA A 3 -14.26 -6.42 -9.03
CA ALA A 3 -13.80 -7.65 -9.69
C ALA A 3 -12.50 -7.46 -10.48
N GLU A 4 -12.29 -6.29 -11.10
CA GLU A 4 -11.08 -5.98 -11.86
C GLU A 4 -9.88 -5.78 -10.93
N LEU A 5 -10.08 -5.08 -9.80
CA LEU A 5 -9.04 -4.93 -8.78
C LEU A 5 -8.61 -6.29 -8.23
N LEU A 6 -9.56 -7.19 -7.92
CA LEU A 6 -9.24 -8.54 -7.45
C LEU A 6 -8.55 -9.39 -8.54
N ALA A 7 -9.01 -9.28 -9.79
CA ALA A 7 -8.40 -9.96 -10.93
C ALA A 7 -6.96 -9.48 -11.20
N PHE A 8 -6.64 -8.22 -10.87
CA PHE A 8 -5.28 -7.69 -10.93
C PHE A 8 -4.43 -8.14 -9.74
N LEU A 9 -4.95 -8.02 -8.51
CA LEU A 9 -4.19 -8.31 -7.30
C LEU A 9 -3.78 -9.77 -7.20
N GLY A 10 -4.65 -10.71 -7.56
CA GLY A 10 -4.35 -12.15 -7.51
C GLY A 10 -3.03 -12.53 -8.21
N PRO A 11 -2.87 -12.31 -9.52
CA PRO A 11 -1.64 -12.66 -10.24
C PRO A 11 -0.44 -11.81 -9.81
N VAL A 12 -0.63 -10.53 -9.47
CA VAL A 12 0.47 -9.66 -9.03
C VAL A 12 1.03 -10.10 -7.68
N GLU A 13 0.19 -10.26 -6.67
CA GLU A 13 0.62 -10.69 -5.34
C GLU A 13 1.21 -12.11 -5.38
N ALA A 14 0.70 -13.00 -6.26
CA ALA A 14 1.29 -14.33 -6.48
C ALA A 14 2.68 -14.26 -7.15
N ALA A 15 2.87 -13.40 -8.14
CA ALA A 15 4.15 -13.27 -8.85
C ALA A 15 5.26 -12.66 -7.98
N TYR A 16 4.91 -11.70 -7.13
CA TYR A 16 5.88 -11.00 -6.27
C TYR A 16 5.97 -11.55 -4.84
N GLY A 17 5.06 -12.46 -4.47
CA GLY A 17 5.04 -13.10 -3.16
C GLY A 17 4.80 -12.12 -2.00
N LYS A 18 4.17 -10.97 -2.25
CA LYS A 18 3.90 -9.93 -1.24
C LYS A 18 2.53 -9.29 -1.47
N PRO A 19 1.82 -8.88 -0.40
CA PRO A 19 0.62 -8.06 -0.53
C PRO A 19 0.94 -6.72 -1.20
N ALA A 20 0.08 -6.26 -2.11
CA ALA A 20 0.25 -4.96 -2.73
C ALA A 20 -0.11 -3.83 -1.76
N ILE A 21 0.66 -2.73 -1.80
CA ILE A 21 0.28 -1.47 -1.18
C ILE A 21 -0.58 -0.70 -2.18
N LEU A 22 -1.79 -0.30 -1.78
CA LEU A 22 -2.72 0.39 -2.67
C LEU A 22 -2.54 1.91 -2.58
N TYR A 23 -2.21 2.52 -3.71
CA TYR A 23 -2.23 3.98 -3.86
C TYR A 23 -3.66 4.47 -4.11
N ILE A 24 -4.14 5.41 -3.29
CA ILE A 24 -5.54 5.83 -3.27
C ILE A 24 -5.61 7.35 -3.10
N THR A 25 -6.50 7.98 -3.85
CA THR A 25 -6.85 9.40 -3.71
C THR A 25 -8.17 9.56 -2.95
N ASP A 26 -8.42 10.74 -2.41
CA ASP A 26 -9.69 11.05 -1.73
C ASP A 26 -10.92 10.74 -2.59
N GLU A 27 -10.85 10.95 -3.90
CA GLU A 27 -11.95 10.71 -4.84
C GLU A 27 -12.21 9.21 -5.06
N THR A 28 -11.18 8.38 -4.95
CA THR A 28 -11.26 6.94 -5.23
C THR A 28 -11.49 6.09 -3.99
N ALA A 29 -11.16 6.62 -2.80
CA ALA A 29 -11.34 5.92 -1.53
C ALA A 29 -12.76 5.37 -1.29
N PRO A 30 -13.86 6.11 -1.57
CA PRO A 30 -15.21 5.60 -1.34
C PRO A 30 -15.54 4.36 -2.18
N THR A 31 -15.02 4.30 -3.42
CA THR A 31 -15.30 3.22 -4.38
C THR A 31 -14.72 1.87 -3.94
N TYR A 32 -13.56 1.89 -3.27
CA TYR A 32 -12.81 0.68 -2.93
C TYR A 32 -12.72 0.40 -1.42
N SER A 33 -13.41 1.18 -0.59
CA SER A 33 -13.32 1.18 0.88
C SER A 33 -13.28 -0.21 1.53
N ALA A 34 -14.13 -1.14 1.08
CA ALA A 34 -14.16 -2.52 1.61
C ALA A 34 -12.88 -3.34 1.36
N HIS A 35 -12.22 -3.13 0.22
CA HIS A 35 -10.98 -3.85 -0.16
C HIS A 35 -9.74 -3.16 0.39
N ILE A 36 -9.83 -1.84 0.50
CA ILE A 36 -8.86 -0.95 1.12
C ILE A 36 -8.65 -1.31 2.59
N ALA A 37 -9.72 -1.62 3.34
CA ALA A 37 -9.64 -1.94 4.77
C ALA A 37 -8.80 -3.20 5.12
N VAL A 38 -8.48 -4.04 4.13
CA VAL A 38 -7.71 -5.29 4.34
C VAL A 38 -6.24 -5.14 3.91
N ARG A 39 -5.85 -4.02 3.28
CA ARG A 39 -4.54 -3.83 2.67
C ARG A 39 -3.83 -2.59 3.19
N GLN A 40 -2.50 -2.61 3.08
CA GLN A 40 -1.68 -1.44 3.36
C GLN A 40 -1.94 -0.34 2.32
N ARG A 41 -1.90 0.91 2.78
CA ARG A 41 -2.36 2.06 1.98
C ARG A 41 -1.29 3.11 1.80
N TRP A 42 -1.22 3.61 0.58
CA TRP A 42 -0.51 4.82 0.22
C TRP A 42 -1.53 5.88 -0.12
N LEU A 43 -1.81 6.77 0.83
CA LEU A 43 -2.85 7.77 0.64
C LEU A 43 -2.28 9.03 0.00
N ARG A 44 -2.97 9.58 -1.01
CA ARG A 44 -2.77 10.94 -1.48
C ARG A 44 -3.81 11.85 -0.84
N SER A 45 -3.32 12.76 0.00
CA SER A 45 -4.11 13.88 0.52
C SER A 45 -3.24 15.13 0.51
N LEU A 46 -3.63 16.11 -0.30
CA LEU A 46 -2.91 17.38 -0.45
C LEU A 46 -3.50 18.49 0.42
N ARG A 47 -4.65 18.23 1.08
CA ARG A 47 -5.42 19.24 1.83
C ARG A 47 -5.01 19.36 3.30
N GLY A 48 -4.04 18.58 3.76
CA GLY A 48 -3.57 18.60 5.15
C GLY A 48 -3.42 17.19 5.75
N PRO A 49 -3.13 17.12 7.06
CA PRO A 49 -2.85 15.85 7.73
C PRO A 49 -4.03 14.89 7.65
N LEU A 50 -3.72 13.61 7.49
CA LEU A 50 -4.70 12.53 7.47
C LEU A 50 -5.28 12.33 8.86
N ASN A 51 -6.60 12.32 8.98
CA ASN A 51 -7.31 11.94 10.22
C ASN A 51 -7.38 10.41 10.41
N GLU A 52 -6.87 9.66 9.43
CA GLU A 52 -6.87 8.21 9.42
C GLU A 52 -5.49 7.68 9.79
N ASP A 53 -5.44 6.58 10.56
CA ASP A 53 -4.21 6.03 11.09
C ASP A 53 -3.64 4.84 10.32
N ASP A 54 -4.42 4.24 9.43
CA ASP A 54 -4.10 2.95 8.81
C ASP A 54 -3.50 3.11 7.40
N TRP A 55 -2.53 4.02 7.29
CA TRP A 55 -1.70 4.23 6.10
C TRP A 55 -0.24 3.91 6.39
N VAL A 56 0.49 3.53 5.33
CA VAL A 56 1.94 3.26 5.36
C VAL A 56 2.69 4.42 4.72
N TYR A 57 2.23 4.89 3.56
CA TYR A 57 2.76 6.07 2.89
C TYR A 57 1.70 7.16 2.78
N TRP A 58 2.14 8.42 2.84
CA TRP A 58 1.31 9.57 2.56
C TRP A 58 1.99 10.47 1.53
N GLN A 59 1.36 10.65 0.37
CA GLN A 59 1.69 11.70 -0.58
C GLN A 59 1.02 13.00 -0.15
N TYR A 60 1.83 13.98 0.26
CA TYR A 60 1.35 15.23 0.85
C TYR A 60 1.57 16.45 -0.04
N VAL A 61 2.40 16.32 -1.09
CA VAL A 61 2.67 17.36 -2.10
C VAL A 61 2.85 16.66 -3.44
N ASP A 62 2.33 17.26 -4.52
CA ASP A 62 2.53 16.84 -5.92
C ASP A 62 3.38 17.82 -6.76
N THR A 63 3.79 18.94 -6.15
CA THR A 63 4.56 20.03 -6.77
C THR A 63 5.85 20.34 -5.99
N GLY A 64 6.42 19.30 -5.38
CA GLY A 64 7.62 19.41 -4.56
C GLY A 64 8.85 19.71 -5.40
N ARG A 65 9.94 20.07 -4.71
CA ARG A 65 11.27 20.29 -5.30
C ARG A 65 12.30 19.54 -4.49
N VAL A 66 13.14 18.76 -5.18
CA VAL A 66 14.23 17.97 -4.59
C VAL A 66 15.46 18.18 -5.46
N ASP A 67 16.60 18.46 -4.82
CA ASP A 67 17.87 18.60 -5.52
C ASP A 67 18.17 17.37 -6.38
N GLY A 68 18.44 17.58 -7.67
CA GLY A 68 18.66 16.51 -8.63
C GLY A 68 17.41 16.02 -9.38
N ILE A 69 16.23 16.61 -9.13
CA ILE A 69 15.02 16.36 -9.92
C ILE A 69 14.58 17.64 -10.63
N ASP A 70 14.60 17.61 -11.95
CA ASP A 70 14.08 18.69 -12.79
C ASP A 70 12.55 18.61 -12.88
N GLY A 71 11.86 19.67 -12.50
CA GLY A 71 10.39 19.72 -12.52
C GLY A 71 9.73 19.49 -11.16
N ASP A 72 8.40 19.37 -11.19
CA ASP A 72 7.60 19.06 -10.01
C ASP A 72 7.75 17.59 -9.63
N VAL A 73 7.83 17.30 -8.31
CA VAL A 73 7.93 15.93 -7.80
C VAL A 73 7.01 15.69 -6.61
N ASP A 74 6.42 14.50 -6.58
CA ASP A 74 5.61 14.03 -5.47
C ASP A 74 6.45 13.81 -4.21
N LEU A 75 6.10 14.48 -3.12
CA LEU A 75 6.72 14.26 -1.81
C LEU A 75 5.86 13.34 -0.96
N ASN A 76 6.54 12.35 -0.37
CA ASN A 76 5.91 11.29 0.39
C ASN A 76 6.60 11.11 1.74
N VAL A 77 5.82 10.74 2.75
CA VAL A 77 6.34 10.30 4.05
C VAL A 77 5.97 8.84 4.32
N LEU A 78 6.89 8.12 4.96
CA LEU A 78 6.66 6.78 5.49
C LEU A 78 6.33 6.86 6.98
N LYS A 79 5.21 6.27 7.39
CA LYS A 79 4.88 6.10 8.82
C LYS A 79 5.87 5.14 9.46
N GLY A 80 6.49 5.52 10.58
CA GLY A 80 7.40 4.63 11.34
C GLY A 80 8.87 4.61 10.89
N GLY A 81 9.26 5.41 9.89
CA GLY A 81 10.66 5.67 9.56
C GLY A 81 11.47 4.44 9.06
N PRO A 82 12.81 4.44 9.20
CA PRO A 82 13.67 3.41 8.61
C PRO A 82 13.38 1.97 9.03
N ALA A 83 12.96 1.74 10.29
CA ALA A 83 12.60 0.41 10.75
C ALA A 83 11.42 -0.15 9.95
N ARG A 84 10.39 0.68 9.72
CA ARG A 84 9.25 0.30 8.88
C ARG A 84 9.66 0.02 7.44
N LEU A 85 10.62 0.77 6.90
CA LEU A 85 11.12 0.55 5.55
C LEU A 85 11.75 -0.84 5.43
N THR A 86 12.56 -1.24 6.41
CA THR A 86 13.15 -2.58 6.49
C THR A 86 12.09 -3.67 6.52
N GLU A 87 11.02 -3.50 7.31
CA GLU A 87 9.90 -4.46 7.36
C GLU A 87 9.21 -4.63 6.00
N LEU A 88 9.00 -3.55 5.24
CA LEU A 88 8.37 -3.62 3.91
C LEU A 88 9.25 -4.36 2.89
N PHE A 89 10.57 -4.26 3.02
CA PHE A 89 11.51 -4.98 2.17
C PHE A 89 11.72 -6.43 2.57
N ALA A 90 11.45 -6.80 3.82
CA ALA A 90 11.53 -8.19 4.27
C ALA A 90 10.65 -9.10 3.38
N PRO A 91 11.08 -10.34 3.10
CA PRO A 91 10.24 -11.31 2.38
C PRO A 91 8.92 -11.49 3.12
N ALA A 92 7.84 -11.77 2.39
CA ALA A 92 6.59 -12.10 3.06
C ALA A 92 6.83 -13.30 3.99
N PRO A 93 6.26 -13.31 5.20
CA PRO A 93 6.33 -14.48 6.04
C PRO A 93 5.81 -15.68 5.23
N GLU A 94 6.57 -16.78 5.22
CA GLU A 94 6.09 -18.02 4.62
C GLU A 94 4.71 -18.31 5.22
N ALA A 95 3.71 -18.51 4.36
CA ALA A 95 2.41 -18.94 4.81
C ALA A 95 2.64 -20.22 5.61
N SER A 96 2.50 -20.16 6.93
CA SER A 96 2.59 -21.33 7.80
C SER A 96 1.73 -22.40 7.15
N SER A 97 2.36 -23.49 6.71
CA SER A 97 1.66 -24.68 6.25
C SER A 97 0.93 -25.26 7.46
N SER A 98 -0.24 -24.70 7.78
CA SER A 98 -1.15 -25.27 8.75
C SER A 98 -1.57 -26.62 8.19
N GLY A 99 -1.19 -27.66 8.92
CA GLY A 99 -1.18 -29.03 8.47
C GLY A 99 -2.51 -29.45 7.87
N MET A 100 -2.45 -29.98 6.65
CA MET A 100 -3.53 -30.80 6.11
C MET A 100 -3.73 -31.98 7.08
N PRO A 101 -4.95 -32.21 7.62
CA PRO A 101 -5.18 -33.39 8.44
C PRO A 101 -4.96 -34.62 7.56
N ARG A 102 -4.04 -35.50 7.95
CA ARG A 102 -4.00 -36.86 7.38
C ARG A 102 -5.28 -37.56 7.83
N SER A 103 -6.15 -37.85 6.88
CA SER A 103 -7.30 -38.74 7.09
C SER A 103 -6.81 -40.15 7.45
N PRO A 104 -7.61 -40.90 8.24
CA PRO A 104 -7.22 -42.16 8.87
C PRO A 104 -6.99 -43.31 7.89
#